data_AF-A0A2S9G310-F1
#
_entry.id   AF-A0A2S9G310-F1
#
_cell.length_a   1.000
_cell.length_b   1.000
_cell.length_c   1.000
_cell.angle_alpha   90.00
_cell.angle_beta   90.00
_cell.angle_gamma   90.00
#
_symmetry.space_group_name_H-M   'P 1'
#
loop_
_entity.id
_entity.type
_entity.pdbx_description
1 polymer ?
#
loop_
_entity_poly.entity_id
_entity_poly.type
_entity_poly.pdbx_seq_one_letter_code
_entity_poly.pdbx_strand_id
1 'polypeptide(L)'
;RLRAVDEGGIMGALNWGDLFFDIEANQMAASLYGEAVARIVETPETAKALTPSHPFACKRPIIDQGYYETFNRDNVTLVDLRSNP
;
A
#
# COMPACT_ATOMS: atom_id res chain seq x y z
N ARG A 1 -6.91 13.43 7.15
CA ARG A 1 -6.60 12.00 6.93
C ARG A 1 -5.33 11.82 6.12
N LEU A 2 -5.26 12.35 4.88
CA LEU A 2 -4.07 12.25 4.02
C LEU A 2 -2.79 12.84 4.63
N ARG A 3 -2.92 13.81 5.54
CA ARG A 3 -1.78 14.36 6.31
C ARG A 3 -0.84 13.31 6.89
N ALA A 4 -1.37 12.17 7.34
CA ALA A 4 -0.53 11.08 7.87
C ALA A 4 0.38 10.48 6.78
N VAL A 5 -0.13 10.34 5.55
CA VAL A 5 0.63 9.89 4.38
C VAL A 5 1.54 11.01 3.86
N ASP A 6 1.10 12.26 3.90
CA ASP A 6 1.89 13.42 3.49
C ASP A 6 3.16 13.57 4.34
N GLU A 7 3.05 13.37 5.66
CA GLU A 7 4.15 13.53 6.61
C GLU A 7 4.97 12.23 6.82
N GLY A 8 4.31 11.06 6.78
CA GLY A 8 4.89 9.77 7.16
C GLY A 8 5.06 8.75 6.03
N GLY A 9 4.74 9.11 4.79
CA GLY A 9 4.76 8.19 3.65
C GLY A 9 3.87 6.97 3.86
N ILE A 10 4.30 5.81 3.33
CA ILE A 10 3.59 4.53 3.46
C ILE A 10 3.34 4.15 4.93
N MET A 11 4.30 4.43 5.82
CA MET A 11 4.17 4.12 7.25
C MET A 11 3.17 5.02 7.97
N GLY A 12 2.77 6.14 7.36
CA GLY A 12 1.67 6.98 7.84
C GLY A 12 0.36 6.22 8.02
N ALA A 13 0.15 5.13 7.28
CA ALA A 13 -1.01 4.24 7.43
C ALA A 13 -1.06 3.52 8.79
N LEU A 14 0.04 3.43 9.54
CA LEU A 14 0.10 2.77 10.85
C LEU A 14 -0.20 3.69 12.05
N ASN A 15 -0.49 4.98 11.81
CA ASN A 15 -0.63 5.97 12.88
C ASN A 15 -1.94 5.90 13.70
N TRP A 16 -2.74 4.84 13.55
CA TRP A 16 -4.00 4.62 14.27
C TRP A 16 -3.83 3.59 15.39
N GLY A 17 -4.16 3.97 16.64
CA GLY A 17 -3.97 3.12 17.81
C GLY A 17 -4.93 1.93 17.91
N ASP A 18 -6.06 1.99 17.21
CA ASP A 18 -7.11 0.98 17.12
C ASP A 18 -6.99 0.05 15.90
N LEU A 19 -5.97 0.25 15.06
CA LEU A 19 -5.73 -0.48 13.81
C LEU A 19 -5.74 -2.01 13.97
N PHE A 20 -5.30 -2.51 15.13
CA PHE A 20 -5.20 -3.95 15.43
C PHE A 20 -6.47 -4.55 16.05
N PHE A 21 -7.43 -3.72 16.44
CA PHE A 21 -8.59 -4.15 17.23
C PHE A 21 -9.94 -3.81 16.58
N ASP A 22 -9.96 -2.87 15.63
CA ASP A 22 -11.15 -2.44 14.92
C ASP A 22 -10.99 -2.62 13.41
N ILE A 23 -11.93 -3.32 12.78
CA ILE A 23 -11.86 -3.64 11.34
C ILE A 23 -12.13 -2.43 10.46
N GLU A 24 -12.95 -1.47 10.90
CA GLU A 24 -13.22 -0.24 10.16
C GLU A 24 -12.00 0.68 10.19
N ALA A 25 -11.34 0.80 11.36
CA ALA A 25 -10.06 1.48 11.50
C ALA A 25 -8.97 0.82 10.63
N ASN A 26 -8.95 -0.51 10.55
CA ASN A 26 -8.03 -1.23 9.70
C ASN A 26 -8.28 -0.99 8.20
N GLN A 27 -9.55 -1.02 7.76
CA GLN A 27 -9.93 -0.70 6.38
C GLN A 27 -9.53 0.73 6.00
N MET A 28 -9.65 1.67 6.94
CA MET A 28 -9.17 3.04 6.81
C MET A 28 -7.64 3.08 6.61
N ALA A 29 -6.89 2.35 7.42
CA ALA A 29 -5.44 2.25 7.28
C ALA A 29 -5.03 1.62 5.93
N ALA A 30 -5.71 0.56 5.52
CA ALA A 30 -5.50 -0.10 4.24
C ALA A 30 -5.76 0.84 3.05
N SER A 31 -6.82 1.67 3.10
CA SER A 31 -7.02 2.65 2.02
C SER A 31 -5.91 3.68 1.98
N LEU A 32 -5.40 4.14 3.13
CA LEU A 32 -4.29 5.11 3.15
C LEU A 32 -2.97 4.52 2.69
N TYR A 33 -2.75 3.24 2.96
CA TYR A 33 -1.63 2.51 2.39
C TYR A 33 -1.74 2.48 0.87
N GLY A 34 -2.93 2.19 0.32
CA GLY A 34 -3.17 2.23 -1.13
C GLY A 34 -2.93 3.63 -1.73
N GLU A 35 -3.38 4.69 -1.05
CA GLU A 35 -3.10 6.08 -1.44
C GLU A 35 -1.59 6.37 -1.44
N ALA A 36 -0.85 5.87 -0.46
CA ALA A 36 0.60 6.03 -0.39
C ALA A 36 1.32 5.32 -1.54
N VAL A 37 0.91 4.09 -1.87
CA VAL A 37 1.44 3.34 -3.01
C VAL A 37 1.12 4.04 -4.33
N ALA A 38 -0.12 4.52 -4.51
CA ALA A 38 -0.55 5.23 -5.72
C ALA A 38 0.15 6.59 -5.95
N ARG A 39 0.79 7.15 -4.92
CA ARG A 39 1.65 8.34 -5.06
C ARG A 39 3.05 8.02 -5.57
N ILE A 40 3.48 6.77 -5.46
CA ILE A 40 4.81 6.32 -5.87
C ILE A 40 4.74 5.62 -7.22
N VAL A 41 3.75 4.73 -7.41
CA VAL A 41 3.59 3.93 -8.63
C VAL A 41 2.71 4.67 -9.63
N GLU A 42 3.26 4.99 -10.80
CA GLU A 42 2.62 5.85 -11.80
C GLU A 42 1.43 5.18 -12.51
N THR A 43 1.52 3.86 -12.73
CA THR A 43 0.46 3.08 -13.38
C THR A 43 -0.62 2.71 -12.36
N PRO A 44 -1.87 3.21 -12.50
CA PRO A 44 -2.93 3.00 -11.50
C PRO A 44 -3.27 1.53 -11.27
N GLU A 45 -3.27 0.72 -12.33
CA GLU A 45 -3.55 -0.71 -12.27
C GLU A 45 -2.48 -1.45 -11.48
N THR A 46 -1.21 -1.10 -11.68
CA THR A 46 -0.07 -1.64 -10.95
C THR A 46 -0.12 -1.24 -9.48
N ALA A 47 -0.39 0.03 -9.17
CA ALA A 47 -0.55 0.52 -7.80
C ALA A 47 -1.66 -0.23 -7.05
N LYS A 48 -2.81 -0.44 -7.71
CA LYS A 48 -3.92 -1.21 -7.17
C LYS A 48 -3.54 -2.67 -6.92
N ALA A 49 -2.83 -3.31 -7.85
CA ALA A 49 -2.40 -4.70 -7.72
C ALA A 49 -1.36 -4.90 -6.60
N LEU A 50 -0.50 -3.91 -6.35
CA LEU A 50 0.47 -3.89 -5.26
C LEU A 50 -0.13 -3.58 -3.89
N THR A 51 -1.37 -3.08 -3.84
CA THR A 51 -2.08 -2.82 -2.59
C THR A 51 -2.62 -4.13 -2.00
N PRO A 52 -2.26 -4.52 -0.76
CA PRO A 52 -2.74 -5.74 -0.14
C PRO A 52 -4.26 -5.79 0.00
N SER A 53 -4.84 -6.95 -0.26
CA SER A 53 -6.28 -7.21 -0.08
C SER A 53 -6.65 -7.79 1.29
N HIS A 54 -5.65 -8.11 2.11
CA HIS A 54 -5.84 -8.56 3.49
C HIS A 54 -5.78 -7.37 4.46
N PRO A 55 -6.30 -7.51 5.70
CA PRO A 55 -6.17 -6.46 6.71
C PRO A 55 -4.74 -5.94 6.84
N PHE A 56 -4.58 -4.63 6.93
CA PHE A 56 -3.27 -4.00 7.02
C PHE A 56 -2.59 -4.37 8.35
N ALA A 57 -1.27 -4.56 8.32
CA ALA A 57 -0.44 -5.02 9.45
C ALA A 57 -0.79 -6.39 10.08
N CYS A 58 -1.74 -7.17 9.54
CA CYS A 58 -1.95 -8.55 10.00
C CYS A 58 -0.77 -9.48 9.66
N LYS A 59 0.06 -9.07 8.71
CA LYS A 59 1.40 -9.60 8.45
C LYS A 59 2.41 -8.50 8.75
N ARG A 60 3.64 -8.88 9.10
CA ARG A 60 4.71 -7.93 9.41
C ARG A 60 4.99 -7.04 8.19
N PRO A 61 4.84 -5.70 8.29
CA PRO A 61 5.22 -4.80 7.22
C PRO A 61 6.70 -4.94 6.86
N ILE A 62 7.01 -4.86 5.57
CA ILE A 62 8.39 -4.90 5.05
C ILE A 62 8.85 -3.45 4.86
N ILE A 63 10.10 -3.19 5.25
CA ILE A 63 10.79 -1.94 4.90
C ILE A 63 11.60 -2.25 3.66
N ASP A 64 11.35 -1.51 2.59
CA ASP A 64 12.04 -1.66 1.32
C ASP A 64 12.98 -0.48 1.02
N GLN A 65 13.73 -0.60 -0.07
CA GLN A 65 14.49 0.49 -0.67
C GLN A 65 14.19 0.51 -2.17
N GLY A 66 13.23 1.35 -2.57
CA GLY A 66 12.90 1.56 -3.97
C GLY A 66 12.03 0.47 -4.60
N TYR A 67 11.33 -0.36 -3.80
CA TYR A 67 10.54 -1.48 -4.33
C TYR A 67 9.38 -0.98 -5.19
N TYR A 68 8.65 0.04 -4.73
CA TYR A 68 7.52 0.59 -5.46
C TYR A 68 7.97 1.37 -6.70
N GLU A 69 9.01 2.19 -6.57
CA GLU A 69 9.64 2.97 -7.65
C GLU A 69 10.17 2.06 -8.77
N THR A 70 10.59 0.84 -8.43
CA THR A 70 11.05 -0.15 -9.40
C THR A 70 9.99 -0.47 -10.45
N PHE A 71 8.70 -0.38 -10.11
CA PHE A 71 7.60 -0.63 -11.05
C PHE A 71 7.33 0.50 -12.05
N ASN A 72 7.97 1.67 -11.90
CA ASN A 72 7.89 2.76 -12.87
C ASN A 72 8.93 2.62 -14.01
N ARG A 73 9.77 1.59 -13.97
CA ARG A 73 10.81 1.36 -14.98
C ARG A 73 10.25 0.60 -16.18
N ASP A 74 10.59 1.01 -17.39
CA ASP A 74 10.18 0.35 -18.65
C ASP A 74 10.54 -1.15 -18.71
N ASN A 75 11.57 -1.56 -17.97
CA ASN A 75 12.10 -2.92 -17.98
C ASN A 75 11.52 -3.82 -16.86
N VAL A 76 10.47 -3.37 -16.17
CA VAL A 76 9.82 -4.08 -15.06
C VAL A 76 8.34 -4.25 -15.35
N THR A 77 7.81 -5.44 -15.11
CA THR A 77 6.38 -5.73 -15.29
C THR A 77 5.85 -6.50 -14.10
N LEU A 78 4.73 -6.05 -13.55
CA LEU A 78 3.98 -6.78 -12.54
C LEU A 78 3.01 -7.75 -13.22
N VAL A 79 3.04 -9.03 -12.84
CA VAL A 79 2.10 -10.05 -13.30
C VAL A 79 1.18 -10.44 -12.15
N ASP A 80 -0.10 -10.08 -12.22
CA ASP A 80 -1.09 -10.50 -11.22
C ASP A 80 -1.71 -11.86 -11.60
N LEU A 81 -1.20 -12.91 -10.95
CA LEU A 81 -1.63 -14.30 -11.14
C LEU A 81 -3.10 -14.55 -10.77
N ARG A 82 -3.74 -13.67 -9.98
CA ARG A 82 -5.15 -13.83 -9.61
C ARG A 82 -6.10 -13.33 -10.70
N SER A 83 -5.61 -12.40 -11.54
CA SER A 83 -6.40 -11.78 -12.61
C SER A 83 -6.44 -12.63 -13.89
N ASN A 84 -5.50 -13.55 -14.06
CA ASN A 84 -5.36 -14.42 -15.23
C ASN A 84 -5.04 -15.87 -14.81
N PRO A 85 -6.05 -16.62 -14.31
CA PRO A 85 -5.90 -17.99 -13.80
C PRO A 85 -5.59 -19.03 -14.87
#